data_AF-A0A7K0E5D0-F1
#
_entry.id   AF-A0A7K0E5D0-F1
#
_cell.length_a   1.000
_cell.length_b   1.000
_cell.length_c   1.000
_cell.angle_alpha   90.00
_cell.angle_beta   90.00
_cell.angle_gamma   90.00
#
_symmetry.space_group_name_H-M   'P 1'
#
loop_
_entity.id
_entity.type
_entity.pdbx_description
1 polymer ?
#
loop_
_entity_poly.entity_id
_entity_poly.type
_entity_poly.pdbx_seq_one_letter_code
_entity_poly.pdbx_strand_id
1 'polypeptide(L)'
;MIFNNRKRKQAVKDFFEYVESELLTNEEDSEVINGVKKQLKRGIELIENNEWGIAFENLSSELVEHYIIVDRKGNDLVKKVIKLCKLNKKWEFDLRRINSLGYKMGSWKLTDSEKLAKENKYTFYKPSIEILKNLKVGNIVKLTFEFESSNSEHPGAERMWLEITEINEEKFKGTLDNHPFYLHELYAGDEIEFEYKHIIDHDLELSEPNLVDKYYDRCFATNKVLYENAPINYIYREEPMEKDEERDYVDTGWRILSGDESDEYMEDSENISLVSIGSILSRDDSFIDLLESEIGTSFERNENGIFEEITE
;
A
#
# COMPACT_ATOMS: atom_id res chain seq x y z
N MET A 1 -6.50 -46.78 -10.82
CA MET A 1 -5.55 -46.36 -9.75
C MET A 1 -4.17 -46.01 -10.28
N ILE A 2 -3.45 -46.93 -10.95
CA ILE A 2 -2.05 -46.74 -11.39
C ILE A 2 -1.84 -45.52 -12.32
N PHE A 3 -2.74 -45.32 -13.30
CA PHE A 3 -2.69 -44.18 -14.22
C PHE A 3 -2.82 -42.82 -13.53
N ASN A 4 -3.56 -42.76 -12.41
CA ASN A 4 -3.77 -41.53 -11.66
C ASN A 4 -2.55 -41.20 -10.79
N ASN A 5 -1.85 -42.21 -10.27
CA ASN A 5 -0.62 -42.02 -9.51
C ASN A 5 0.52 -41.49 -10.38
N ARG A 6 0.67 -41.97 -11.63
CA ARG A 6 1.68 -41.43 -12.57
C ARG A 6 1.49 -39.95 -12.84
N LYS A 7 0.24 -39.52 -13.09
CA LYS A 7 -0.08 -38.10 -13.35
C LYS A 7 0.20 -37.20 -12.14
N ARG A 8 -0.14 -37.66 -10.92
CA ARG A 8 0.15 -36.95 -9.67
C ARG A 8 1.65 -36.83 -9.44
N LYS A 9 2.37 -37.94 -9.58
CA LYS A 9 3.84 -37.99 -9.46
C LYS A 9 4.49 -36.97 -10.41
N GLN A 10 4.07 -36.97 -11.67
CA GLN A 10 4.63 -36.05 -12.66
C GLN A 10 4.29 -34.59 -12.33
N ALA A 11 3.05 -34.27 -11.95
CA ALA A 11 2.68 -32.89 -11.64
C ALA A 11 3.49 -32.29 -10.47
N VAL A 12 3.78 -33.08 -9.43
CA VAL A 12 4.62 -32.61 -8.32
C VAL A 12 6.08 -32.51 -8.74
N LYS A 13 6.58 -33.42 -9.59
CA LYS A 13 7.93 -33.30 -10.17
C LYS A 13 8.08 -32.04 -11.02
N ASP A 14 7.11 -31.75 -11.89
CA ASP A 14 7.11 -30.53 -12.72
C ASP A 14 7.22 -29.27 -11.83
N PHE A 15 6.52 -29.25 -10.68
CA PHE A 15 6.61 -28.15 -9.73
C PHE A 15 7.98 -28.07 -9.03
N PHE A 16 8.54 -29.22 -8.62
CA PHE A 16 9.88 -29.28 -8.01
C PHE A 16 10.96 -28.80 -8.98
N GLU A 17 10.89 -29.24 -10.24
CA GLU A 17 11.80 -28.82 -11.31
C GLU A 17 11.68 -27.32 -11.57
N TYR A 18 10.47 -26.75 -11.60
CA TYR A 18 10.26 -25.30 -11.68
C TYR A 18 10.92 -24.55 -10.51
N VAL A 19 10.70 -25.02 -9.27
CA VAL A 19 11.31 -24.37 -8.10
C VAL A 19 12.83 -24.40 -8.21
N GLU A 20 13.42 -25.55 -8.53
CA GLU A 20 14.87 -25.71 -8.63
C GLU A 20 15.50 -24.91 -9.78
N SER A 21 14.87 -24.89 -10.95
CA SER A 21 15.49 -24.41 -12.20
C SER A 21 15.09 -22.99 -12.62
N GLU A 22 14.05 -22.42 -12.02
CA GLU A 22 13.55 -21.08 -12.36
C GLU A 22 13.42 -20.19 -11.14
N LEU A 23 12.95 -20.73 -10.02
CA LEU A 23 12.69 -19.91 -8.83
C LEU A 23 13.93 -19.65 -7.99
N LEU A 24 14.91 -20.57 -8.00
CA LEU A 24 16.14 -20.47 -7.20
C LEU A 24 17.39 -20.12 -8.05
N THR A 25 17.24 -19.88 -9.35
CA THR A 25 18.35 -19.85 -10.32
C THR A 25 19.34 -18.72 -10.10
N ASN A 26 18.89 -17.61 -9.54
CA ASN A 26 19.68 -16.40 -9.32
C ASN A 26 19.87 -16.07 -7.83
N GLU A 27 19.53 -17.01 -6.94
CA GLU A 27 19.62 -16.81 -5.50
C GLU A 27 21.01 -17.23 -4.99
N GLU A 28 21.66 -16.34 -4.23
CA GLU A 28 22.92 -16.69 -3.54
C GLU A 28 22.67 -17.79 -2.50
N ASP A 29 23.66 -18.67 -2.31
CA ASP A 29 23.56 -19.73 -1.31
C ASP A 29 23.40 -19.14 0.10
N SER A 30 22.19 -19.22 0.62
CA SER A 30 21.80 -18.74 1.95
C SER A 30 21.18 -19.87 2.78
N GLU A 31 21.02 -19.65 4.08
CA GLU A 31 20.35 -20.62 4.97
C GLU A 31 18.92 -20.94 4.48
N VAL A 32 18.22 -19.92 3.97
CA VAL A 32 16.90 -20.01 3.34
C VAL A 32 16.92 -20.96 2.12
N ILE A 33 17.82 -20.70 1.16
CA ILE A 33 17.91 -21.50 -0.07
C ILE A 33 18.30 -22.95 0.25
N ASN A 34 19.15 -23.16 1.26
CA ASN A 34 19.51 -24.49 1.73
C ASN A 34 18.32 -25.24 2.36
N GLY A 35 17.42 -24.55 3.06
CA GLY A 35 16.15 -25.09 3.54
C GLY A 35 15.29 -25.63 2.40
N VAL A 36 15.08 -24.81 1.36
CA VAL A 36 14.32 -25.20 0.17
C VAL A 36 14.97 -26.37 -0.57
N LYS A 37 16.28 -26.34 -0.81
CA LYS A 37 17.04 -27.44 -1.44
C LYS A 37 16.92 -28.75 -0.66
N LYS A 38 16.87 -28.68 0.68
CA LYS A 38 16.66 -29.85 1.54
C LYS A 38 15.25 -30.42 1.39
N GLN A 39 14.22 -29.57 1.26
CA GLN A 39 12.86 -30.03 0.98
C GLN A 39 12.73 -30.65 -0.41
N LEU A 40 13.37 -30.08 -1.43
CA LEU A 40 13.44 -30.65 -2.78
C LEU A 40 14.01 -32.08 -2.73
N LYS A 41 15.16 -32.27 -2.07
CA LYS A 41 15.80 -33.58 -1.93
C LYS A 41 14.93 -34.60 -1.19
N ARG A 42 14.37 -34.22 -0.02
CA ARG A 42 13.49 -35.10 0.77
C ARG A 42 12.19 -35.44 0.04
N GLY A 43 11.65 -34.48 -0.71
CA GLY A 43 10.42 -34.67 -1.45
C GLY A 43 10.54 -35.71 -2.57
N ILE A 44 11.72 -35.93 -3.15
CA ILE A 44 11.92 -37.01 -4.14
C ILE A 44 11.58 -38.38 -3.56
N GLU A 45 12.05 -38.68 -2.33
CA GLU A 45 11.76 -39.95 -1.65
C GLU A 45 10.26 -40.10 -1.36
N LEU A 46 9.61 -39.04 -0.89
CA LEU A 46 8.16 -39.00 -0.66
C LEU A 46 7.37 -39.26 -1.96
N ILE A 47 7.77 -38.60 -3.05
CA ILE A 47 7.16 -38.77 -4.38
C ILE A 47 7.30 -40.21 -4.88
N GLU A 48 8.42 -40.89 -4.58
CA GLU A 48 8.63 -42.31 -4.90
C GLU A 48 7.76 -43.26 -4.09
N ASN A 49 7.52 -42.93 -2.82
CA ASN A 49 6.66 -43.67 -1.91
C ASN A 49 5.15 -43.38 -2.09
N ASN A 50 4.76 -42.62 -3.12
CA ASN A 50 3.38 -42.18 -3.40
C ASN A 50 2.82 -41.15 -2.41
N GLU A 51 3.69 -40.45 -1.67
CA GLU A 51 3.37 -39.36 -0.74
C GLU A 51 3.52 -37.97 -1.40
N TRP A 52 3.10 -37.85 -2.66
CA TRP A 52 3.24 -36.65 -3.49
C TRP A 52 2.57 -35.40 -2.88
N GLY A 53 1.48 -35.56 -2.13
CA GLY A 53 0.79 -34.46 -1.47
C GLY A 53 1.64 -33.86 -0.36
N ILE A 54 2.19 -34.71 0.50
CA ILE A 54 3.09 -34.33 1.59
C ILE A 54 4.36 -33.68 1.03
N ALA A 55 4.92 -34.25 -0.05
CA ALA A 55 6.08 -33.66 -0.73
C ALA A 55 5.81 -32.22 -1.19
N PHE A 56 4.67 -31.98 -1.84
CA PHE A 56 4.26 -30.66 -2.27
C PHE A 56 4.04 -29.71 -1.10
N GLU A 57 3.30 -30.13 -0.07
CA GLU A 57 2.97 -29.26 1.08
C GLU A 57 4.21 -28.89 1.89
N ASN A 58 5.17 -29.80 2.05
CA ASN A 58 6.43 -29.52 2.74
C ASN A 58 7.25 -28.46 2.00
N LEU A 59 7.44 -28.63 0.68
CA LEU A 59 8.13 -27.64 -0.14
C LEU A 59 7.39 -26.30 -0.14
N SER A 60 6.07 -26.33 -0.32
CA SER A 60 5.25 -25.12 -0.37
C SER A 60 5.26 -24.34 0.94
N SER A 61 5.27 -25.04 2.09
CA SER A 61 5.39 -24.41 3.41
C SER A 61 6.72 -23.66 3.54
N GLU A 62 7.82 -24.28 3.11
CA GLU A 62 9.15 -23.68 3.13
C GLU A 62 9.23 -22.41 2.24
N LEU A 63 8.63 -22.46 1.05
CA LEU A 63 8.56 -21.30 0.16
C LEU A 63 7.77 -20.14 0.80
N VAL A 64 6.64 -20.44 1.42
CA VAL A 64 5.80 -19.43 2.10
C VAL A 64 6.51 -18.84 3.31
N GLU A 65 7.15 -19.67 4.14
CA GLU A 65 7.89 -19.25 5.34
C GLU A 65 9.02 -18.28 5.00
N HIS A 66 9.66 -18.46 3.85
CA HIS A 66 10.76 -17.64 3.39
C HIS A 66 10.39 -16.59 2.35
N TYR A 67 9.10 -16.31 2.18
CA TYR A 67 8.60 -15.28 1.26
C TYR A 67 9.01 -15.46 -0.21
N ILE A 68 9.22 -16.69 -0.65
CA ILE A 68 9.54 -17.03 -2.04
C ILE A 68 8.22 -17.18 -2.81
N ILE A 69 7.94 -16.24 -3.72
CA ILE A 69 6.65 -16.10 -4.39
C ILE A 69 6.69 -16.78 -5.75
N VAL A 70 5.67 -17.58 -6.08
CA VAL A 70 5.55 -18.20 -7.41
C VAL A 70 5.00 -17.23 -8.44
N ASP A 71 5.55 -17.27 -9.65
CA ASP A 71 5.07 -16.49 -10.78
C ASP A 71 3.81 -17.10 -11.43
N ARG A 72 3.44 -16.61 -12.61
CA ARG A 72 2.29 -17.10 -13.37
C ARG A 72 2.42 -18.59 -13.72
N LYS A 73 3.60 -19.02 -14.16
CA LYS A 73 3.88 -20.40 -14.53
C LYS A 73 3.85 -21.32 -13.31
N GLY A 74 4.49 -20.90 -12.21
CA GLY A 74 4.45 -21.60 -10.94
C GLY A 74 3.02 -21.77 -10.42
N ASN A 75 2.18 -20.73 -10.51
CA ASN A 75 0.78 -20.83 -10.11
C ASN A 75 -0.03 -21.84 -10.94
N ASP A 76 0.23 -21.95 -12.24
CA ASP A 76 -0.41 -22.96 -13.10
C ASP A 76 -0.01 -24.38 -12.70
N LEU A 77 1.25 -24.60 -12.32
CA LEU A 77 1.74 -25.86 -11.77
C LEU A 77 1.07 -26.18 -10.42
N VAL A 78 0.96 -25.20 -9.53
CA VAL A 78 0.27 -25.33 -8.23
C VAL A 78 -1.18 -25.75 -8.43
N LYS A 79 -1.93 -25.07 -9.30
CA LYS A 79 -3.33 -25.42 -9.64
C LYS A 79 -3.45 -26.86 -10.16
N LYS A 80 -2.52 -27.29 -11.02
CA LYS A 80 -2.46 -28.65 -11.56
C LYS A 80 -2.22 -29.67 -10.44
N VAL A 81 -1.28 -29.41 -9.53
CA VAL A 81 -0.99 -30.27 -8.37
C VAL A 81 -2.20 -30.37 -7.44
N ILE A 82 -2.79 -29.24 -7.04
CA ILE A 82 -3.97 -29.18 -6.17
C ILE A 82 -5.11 -30.02 -6.74
N LYS A 83 -5.42 -29.84 -8.03
CA LYS A 83 -6.49 -30.57 -8.72
C LYS A 83 -6.24 -32.09 -8.75
N LEU A 84 -5.04 -32.53 -9.09
CA LEU A 84 -4.72 -33.96 -9.22
C LEU A 84 -4.59 -34.67 -7.88
N CYS A 85 -4.02 -33.98 -6.89
CA CYS A 85 -3.73 -34.51 -5.56
C CYS A 85 -4.86 -34.28 -4.57
N LYS A 86 -5.88 -33.48 -4.93
CA LYS A 86 -7.02 -33.08 -4.08
C LYS A 86 -6.59 -32.35 -2.82
N LEU A 87 -5.63 -31.43 -2.97
CA LEU A 87 -5.11 -30.63 -1.86
C LEU A 87 -5.98 -29.41 -1.60
N ASN A 88 -5.69 -28.69 -0.52
CA ASN A 88 -6.37 -27.45 -0.19
C ASN A 88 -6.05 -26.36 -1.24
N LYS A 89 -7.08 -25.64 -1.69
CA LYS A 89 -6.96 -24.53 -2.64
C LYS A 89 -6.21 -23.32 -2.08
N LYS A 90 -6.07 -23.21 -0.75
CA LYS A 90 -5.33 -22.11 -0.11
C LYS A 90 -3.93 -21.92 -0.69
N TRP A 91 -3.28 -23.01 -1.13
CA TRP A 91 -1.95 -22.98 -1.73
C TRP A 91 -1.86 -22.13 -3.00
N GLU A 92 -2.95 -21.93 -3.74
CA GLU A 92 -2.99 -20.98 -4.88
C GLU A 92 -2.80 -19.53 -4.43
N PHE A 93 -3.15 -19.22 -3.19
CA PHE A 93 -3.06 -17.89 -2.60
C PHE A 93 -1.80 -17.75 -1.75
N ASP A 94 -1.52 -18.72 -0.88
CA ASP A 94 -0.38 -18.70 0.05
C ASP A 94 0.96 -18.57 -0.71
N LEU A 95 1.16 -19.37 -1.77
CA LEU A 95 2.38 -19.33 -2.59
C LEU A 95 2.52 -18.06 -3.44
N ARG A 96 1.42 -17.31 -3.60
CA ARG A 96 1.42 -15.99 -4.23
C ARG A 96 1.37 -14.84 -3.22
N ARG A 97 1.34 -15.15 -1.92
CA ARG A 97 1.09 -14.22 -0.81
C ARG A 97 -0.16 -13.34 -1.01
N ILE A 98 -1.18 -13.90 -1.65
CA ILE A 98 -2.42 -13.17 -1.90
C ILE A 98 -3.24 -13.10 -0.61
N ASN A 99 -3.56 -11.88 -0.18
CA ASN A 99 -4.32 -11.56 1.02
C ASN A 99 -5.78 -11.15 0.70
N SER A 100 -6.36 -11.65 -0.39
CA SER A 100 -7.66 -11.18 -0.88
C SER A 100 -8.65 -12.26 -1.30
N LEU A 101 -9.33 -12.90 -0.35
CA LEU A 101 -10.44 -13.80 -0.68
C LEU A 101 -11.70 -13.08 -1.21
N GLY A 102 -11.69 -11.75 -1.29
CA GLY A 102 -12.82 -10.90 -1.67
C GLY A 102 -12.63 -10.16 -3.00
N TYR A 103 -11.47 -10.24 -3.64
CA TYR A 103 -11.20 -9.54 -4.91
C TYR A 103 -12.21 -9.93 -6.00
N LYS A 104 -12.82 -8.93 -6.65
CA LYS A 104 -13.69 -9.14 -7.81
C LYS A 104 -12.85 -9.12 -9.10
N MET A 105 -12.79 -10.26 -9.78
CA MET A 105 -12.08 -10.39 -11.06
C MET A 105 -12.57 -9.38 -12.09
N GLY A 106 -11.64 -8.79 -12.84
CA GLY A 106 -11.90 -7.78 -13.87
C GLY A 106 -12.28 -6.40 -13.33
N SER A 107 -12.22 -6.17 -12.01
CA SER A 107 -12.60 -4.88 -11.42
C SER A 107 -11.47 -3.85 -11.37
N TRP A 108 -10.22 -4.29 -11.55
CA TRP A 108 -9.08 -3.41 -11.36
C TRP A 108 -8.99 -2.36 -12.47
N LYS A 109 -8.52 -1.16 -12.10
CA LYS A 109 -8.15 -0.09 -13.03
C LYS A 109 -7.09 0.82 -12.41
N LEU A 110 -6.42 1.62 -13.24
CA LEU A 110 -5.52 2.66 -12.74
C LEU A 110 -6.34 3.85 -12.22
N THR A 111 -5.95 4.35 -11.05
CA THR A 111 -6.56 5.54 -10.46
C THR A 111 -6.06 6.80 -11.17
N ASP A 112 -6.99 7.69 -11.55
CA ASP A 112 -6.67 9.05 -11.95
C ASP A 112 -6.18 9.85 -10.74
N SER A 113 -4.87 9.80 -10.53
CA SER A 113 -4.21 10.35 -9.36
C SER A 113 -4.05 11.87 -9.46
N GLU A 114 -4.12 12.43 -10.67
CA GLU A 114 -4.20 13.88 -10.87
C GLU A 114 -5.52 14.44 -10.33
N LYS A 115 -6.64 13.78 -10.64
CA LYS A 115 -7.93 14.13 -10.05
C LYS A 115 -7.89 14.01 -8.53
N LEU A 116 -7.36 12.89 -8.03
CA LEU A 116 -7.30 12.63 -6.59
C LEU A 116 -6.45 13.67 -5.83
N ALA A 117 -5.31 14.09 -6.40
CA ALA A 117 -4.46 15.13 -5.84
C ALA A 117 -5.14 16.51 -5.81
N LYS A 118 -5.95 16.84 -6.84
CA LYS A 118 -6.75 18.07 -6.86
C LYS A 118 -7.81 18.08 -5.76
N GLU A 119 -8.46 16.93 -5.55
CA GLU A 119 -9.49 16.76 -4.52
C GLU A 119 -8.89 16.70 -3.10
N ASN A 120 -7.61 16.32 -2.95
CA ASN A 120 -6.95 16.06 -1.67
C ASN A 120 -5.57 16.74 -1.59
N LYS A 121 -5.52 18.03 -1.92
CA LYS A 121 -4.28 18.82 -2.08
C LYS A 121 -3.31 18.75 -0.90
N TYR A 122 -3.81 18.61 0.32
CA TYR A 122 -2.99 18.61 1.54
C TYR A 122 -2.68 17.21 2.11
N THR A 123 -3.26 16.15 1.52
CA THR A 123 -3.13 14.78 2.04
C THR A 123 -2.77 13.74 0.98
N PHE A 124 -2.77 14.13 -0.30
CA PHE A 124 -2.37 13.27 -1.41
C PHE A 124 -1.37 14.00 -2.31
N TYR A 125 -0.10 13.59 -2.19
CA TYR A 125 0.97 14.11 -3.03
C TYR A 125 0.92 13.48 -4.41
N LYS A 126 1.25 14.28 -5.41
CA LYS A 126 1.50 13.82 -6.77
C LYS A 126 2.64 14.65 -7.37
N PRO A 127 3.68 14.01 -7.94
CA PRO A 127 4.73 14.72 -8.65
C PRO A 127 4.19 15.56 -9.81
N SER A 128 4.74 16.76 -9.97
CA SER A 128 4.41 17.68 -11.05
C SER A 128 4.83 17.15 -12.41
N ILE A 129 4.20 17.69 -13.46
CA ILE A 129 4.59 17.39 -14.84
C ILE A 129 6.04 17.80 -15.11
N GLU A 130 6.56 18.83 -14.43
CA GLU A 130 7.92 19.32 -14.59
C GLU A 130 8.94 18.29 -14.11
N ILE A 131 8.69 17.66 -12.97
CA ILE A 131 9.46 16.50 -12.51
C ILE A 131 9.31 15.34 -13.50
N LEU A 132 8.07 14.94 -13.81
CA LEU A 132 7.79 13.72 -14.56
C LEU A 132 8.31 13.74 -16.00
N LYS A 133 8.53 14.93 -16.59
CA LYS A 133 9.20 15.08 -17.90
C LYS A 133 10.66 14.60 -17.91
N ASN A 134 11.27 14.38 -16.75
CA ASN A 134 12.64 13.86 -16.65
C ASN A 134 12.73 12.33 -16.65
N LEU A 135 11.58 11.64 -16.61
CA LEU A 135 11.52 10.18 -16.67
C LEU A 135 12.11 9.64 -17.97
N LYS A 136 12.80 8.51 -17.85
CA LYS A 136 13.42 7.75 -18.95
C LYS A 136 13.08 6.27 -18.81
N VAL A 137 13.26 5.54 -19.90
CA VAL A 137 13.25 4.06 -19.85
C VAL A 137 14.28 3.60 -18.81
N GLY A 138 13.88 2.66 -17.96
CA GLY A 138 14.63 2.16 -16.81
C GLY A 138 14.35 2.89 -15.49
N ASN A 139 13.67 4.05 -15.49
CA ASN A 139 13.19 4.66 -14.25
C ASN A 139 12.01 3.87 -13.67
N ILE A 140 11.91 3.86 -12.35
CA ILE A 140 10.82 3.21 -11.63
C ILE A 140 9.78 4.26 -11.19
N VAL A 141 8.51 3.98 -11.43
CA VAL A 141 7.37 4.82 -11.05
C VAL A 141 6.34 4.04 -10.25
N LYS A 142 5.62 4.72 -9.36
CA LYS A 142 4.55 4.11 -8.57
C LYS A 142 3.20 4.55 -9.09
N LEU A 143 2.29 3.59 -9.21
CA LEU A 143 0.90 3.81 -9.61
C LEU A 143 -0.05 3.27 -8.53
N THR A 144 -1.30 3.71 -8.57
CA THR A 144 -2.40 3.18 -7.75
C THR A 144 -3.34 2.34 -8.61
N PHE A 145 -3.59 1.11 -8.18
CA PHE A 145 -4.48 0.14 -8.82
C PHE A 145 -5.69 -0.06 -7.90
N GLU A 146 -6.77 0.63 -8.19
CA GLU A 146 -8.03 0.46 -7.47
C GLU A 146 -8.75 -0.81 -7.92
N PHE A 147 -9.48 -1.43 -7.00
CA PHE A 147 -10.23 -2.65 -7.26
C PHE A 147 -11.47 -2.75 -6.37
N GLU A 148 -12.39 -3.63 -6.78
CA GLU A 148 -13.54 -3.96 -5.95
C GLU A 148 -13.28 -5.22 -5.11
N SER A 149 -13.75 -5.18 -3.87
CA SER A 149 -13.71 -6.31 -2.94
C SER A 149 -15.08 -6.56 -2.32
N SER A 150 -15.41 -7.83 -2.07
CA SER A 150 -16.57 -8.22 -1.24
C SER A 150 -16.25 -8.23 0.25
N ASN A 151 -14.99 -8.03 0.63
CA ASN A 151 -14.56 -7.89 2.02
C ASN A 151 -14.30 -6.41 2.31
N SER A 152 -15.01 -5.85 3.31
CA SER A 152 -14.92 -4.44 3.74
C SER A 152 -13.59 -4.09 4.37
N GLU A 153 -12.87 -5.08 4.92
CA GLU A 153 -11.57 -4.87 5.55
C GLU A 153 -10.41 -4.78 4.53
N HIS A 154 -10.68 -5.04 3.25
CA HIS A 154 -9.66 -4.89 2.22
C HIS A 154 -9.46 -3.40 1.87
N PRO A 155 -8.23 -2.99 1.51
CA PRO A 155 -8.01 -1.65 0.99
C PRO A 155 -8.76 -1.47 -0.33
N GLY A 156 -9.09 -0.22 -0.66
CA GLY A 156 -9.74 0.11 -1.94
C GLY A 156 -8.78 0.07 -3.14
N ALA A 157 -7.47 0.01 -2.90
CA ALA A 157 -6.46 -0.01 -3.94
C ALA A 157 -5.14 -0.61 -3.44
N GLU A 158 -4.31 -1.02 -4.38
CA GLU A 158 -2.92 -1.43 -4.16
C GLU A 158 -1.99 -0.43 -4.87
N ARG A 159 -0.90 -0.02 -4.21
CA ARG A 159 0.11 0.88 -4.80
C ARG A 159 1.32 0.07 -5.18
N MET A 160 1.67 0.07 -6.47
CA MET A 160 2.69 -0.83 -7.02
C MET A 160 3.70 -0.06 -7.87
N TRP A 161 4.93 -0.56 -7.89
CA TRP A 161 6.05 0.00 -8.64
C TRP A 161 6.18 -0.67 -10.00
N LEU A 162 6.56 0.11 -11.00
CA LEU A 162 6.78 -0.34 -12.37
C LEU A 162 8.09 0.25 -12.90
N GLU A 163 8.90 -0.58 -13.53
CA GLU A 163 10.04 -0.10 -14.34
C GLU A 163 9.52 0.31 -15.72
N ILE A 164 9.84 1.52 -16.16
CA ILE A 164 9.44 2.03 -17.48
C ILE A 164 10.22 1.31 -18.57
N THR A 165 9.51 0.70 -19.52
CA THR A 165 10.09 0.00 -20.68
C THR A 165 9.95 0.78 -21.98
N GLU A 166 8.93 1.64 -22.10
CA GLU A 166 8.67 2.46 -23.29
C GLU A 166 8.06 3.82 -22.92
N ILE A 167 8.47 4.88 -23.64
CA ILE A 167 7.90 6.22 -23.50
C ILE A 167 7.55 6.75 -24.90
N ASN A 168 6.27 7.08 -25.10
CA ASN A 168 5.74 7.69 -26.32
C ASN A 168 4.95 8.94 -25.95
N GLU A 169 5.59 10.11 -26.05
CA GLU A 169 5.01 11.38 -25.65
C GLU A 169 4.51 11.34 -24.19
N GLU A 170 3.20 11.30 -23.98
CA GLU A 170 2.56 11.27 -22.65
C GLU A 170 2.12 9.85 -22.22
N LYS A 171 2.37 8.85 -23.06
CA LYS A 171 2.03 7.44 -22.82
C LYS A 171 3.26 6.63 -22.46
N PHE A 172 3.10 5.78 -21.46
CA PHE A 172 4.16 4.95 -20.91
C PHE A 172 3.75 3.49 -21.00
N LYS A 173 4.74 2.62 -21.15
CA LYS A 173 4.65 1.21 -20.78
C LYS A 173 5.67 0.92 -19.71
N GLY A 174 5.30 0.06 -18.78
CA GLY A 174 6.23 -0.44 -17.78
C GLY A 174 5.84 -1.82 -17.30
N THR A 175 6.80 -2.52 -16.72
CA THR A 175 6.62 -3.85 -16.15
C THR A 175 6.51 -3.77 -14.63
N LEU A 176 5.54 -4.47 -14.05
CA LEU A 176 5.38 -4.52 -12.59
C LEU A 176 6.63 -5.06 -11.90
N ASP A 177 7.18 -4.31 -10.97
CA ASP A 177 8.40 -4.64 -10.21
C ASP A 177 8.09 -5.28 -8.84
N ASN A 178 6.81 -5.44 -8.49
CA ASN A 178 6.40 -6.13 -7.28
C ASN A 178 5.29 -7.15 -7.54
N HIS A 179 5.20 -8.13 -6.64
CA HIS A 179 4.08 -9.07 -6.62
C HIS A 179 2.84 -8.41 -6.00
N PRO A 180 1.66 -8.50 -6.63
CA PRO A 180 0.43 -8.01 -6.03
C PRO A 180 -0.01 -8.87 -4.84
N PHE A 181 -0.56 -8.22 -3.81
CA PHE A 181 -1.11 -8.87 -2.62
C PHE A 181 -2.63 -9.01 -2.69
N TYR A 182 -3.34 -8.12 -3.39
CA TYR A 182 -4.81 -8.17 -3.47
C TYR A 182 -5.34 -8.48 -4.86
N LEU A 183 -4.57 -8.16 -5.91
CA LEU A 183 -4.98 -8.37 -7.30
C LEU A 183 -4.57 -9.75 -7.80
N HIS A 184 -5.55 -10.58 -8.20
CA HIS A 184 -5.25 -11.97 -8.56
C HIS A 184 -4.81 -12.13 -10.01
N GLU A 185 -5.14 -11.19 -10.88
CA GLU A 185 -4.93 -11.27 -12.33
C GLU A 185 -3.55 -10.79 -12.76
N LEU A 186 -2.95 -9.92 -11.94
CA LEU A 186 -1.65 -9.33 -12.17
C LEU A 186 -0.54 -10.14 -11.50
N TYR A 187 0.64 -10.07 -12.10
CA TYR A 187 1.88 -10.69 -11.66
C TYR A 187 3.03 -9.71 -11.87
N ALA A 188 4.10 -9.87 -11.07
CA ALA A 188 5.36 -9.21 -11.37
C ALA A 188 5.79 -9.53 -12.82
N GLY A 189 6.30 -8.54 -13.53
CA GLY A 189 6.65 -8.60 -14.94
C GLY A 189 5.50 -8.37 -15.92
N ASP A 190 4.23 -8.27 -15.48
CA ASP A 190 3.15 -7.90 -16.40
C ASP A 190 3.34 -6.46 -16.91
N GLU A 191 3.11 -6.26 -18.21
CA GLU A 191 3.17 -4.95 -18.86
C GLU A 191 1.88 -4.15 -18.60
N ILE A 192 2.03 -2.90 -18.19
CA ILE A 192 0.94 -1.97 -17.92
C ILE A 192 1.15 -0.70 -18.76
N GLU A 193 0.09 -0.26 -19.44
CA GLU A 193 0.04 1.04 -20.11
C GLU A 193 -0.48 2.12 -19.15
N PHE A 194 0.20 3.27 -19.08
CA PHE A 194 -0.19 4.38 -18.21
C PHE A 194 0.21 5.74 -18.79
N GLU A 195 -0.09 6.80 -18.05
CA GLU A 195 0.03 8.21 -18.43
C GLU A 195 0.46 9.01 -17.20
N TYR A 196 0.87 10.27 -17.37
CA TYR A 196 1.28 11.15 -16.26
C TYR A 196 0.24 11.25 -15.13
N LYS A 197 -1.06 11.22 -15.45
CA LYS A 197 -2.14 11.30 -14.45
C LYS A 197 -2.18 10.11 -13.49
N HIS A 198 -1.57 8.98 -13.84
CA HIS A 198 -1.55 7.77 -13.01
C HIS A 198 -0.35 7.73 -12.05
N ILE A 199 0.70 8.52 -12.29
CA ILE A 199 1.96 8.47 -11.54
C ILE A 199 1.83 9.23 -10.21
N ILE A 200 2.08 8.51 -9.10
CA ILE A 200 2.04 9.04 -7.72
C ILE A 200 3.41 9.14 -7.06
N ASP A 201 4.44 8.49 -7.61
CA ASP A 201 5.80 8.51 -7.07
C ASP A 201 6.81 8.08 -8.14
N HIS A 202 8.10 8.34 -7.91
CA HIS A 202 9.19 8.03 -8.84
C HIS A 202 10.54 7.85 -8.13
N ASP A 203 11.52 7.28 -8.83
CA ASP A 203 12.89 7.08 -8.36
C ASP A 203 13.88 8.23 -8.70
N LEU A 204 13.40 9.30 -9.33
CA LEU A 204 14.25 10.44 -9.69
C LEU A 204 14.82 11.12 -8.43
N GLU A 205 16.10 11.51 -8.47
CA GLU A 205 16.75 12.36 -7.46
C GLU A 205 16.37 13.85 -7.61
N LEU A 206 15.08 14.12 -7.82
CA LEU A 206 14.51 15.45 -7.95
C LEU A 206 13.45 15.66 -6.88
N SER A 207 13.39 16.86 -6.31
CA SER A 207 12.39 17.24 -5.32
C SER A 207 11.71 18.55 -5.70
N GLU A 208 10.50 18.74 -5.18
CA GLU A 208 9.71 19.96 -5.33
C GLU A 208 8.96 20.27 -4.03
N PRO A 209 8.44 21.50 -3.86
CA PRO A 209 7.60 21.81 -2.72
C PRO A 209 6.38 20.88 -2.65
N ASN A 210 6.29 20.12 -1.56
CA ASN A 210 5.20 19.19 -1.29
C ASN A 210 4.34 19.71 -0.13
N LEU A 211 3.06 19.99 -0.40
CA LEU A 211 2.14 20.46 0.64
C LEU A 211 1.79 19.38 1.66
N VAL A 212 1.80 18.11 1.26
CA VAL A 212 1.55 17.00 2.18
C VAL A 212 2.66 16.95 3.23
N ASP A 213 3.92 17.02 2.79
CA ASP A 213 5.07 17.03 3.71
C ASP A 213 5.09 18.32 4.54
N LYS A 214 4.80 19.47 3.93
CA LYS A 214 4.74 20.76 4.64
C LYS A 214 3.73 20.75 5.80
N TYR A 215 2.61 20.05 5.62
CA TYR A 215 1.52 19.99 6.60
C TYR A 215 1.34 18.58 7.20
N TYR A 216 2.43 17.80 7.25
CA TYR A 216 2.46 16.45 7.79
C TYR A 216 2.34 16.42 9.31
N ASP A 217 2.98 17.39 9.98
CA ASP A 217 2.99 17.50 11.44
C ASP A 217 1.57 17.64 12.02
N ARG A 218 1.44 17.28 13.29
CA ARG A 218 0.16 17.00 13.92
C ARG A 218 -0.40 18.18 14.70
N CYS A 219 -1.72 18.23 14.83
CA CYS A 219 -2.45 19.06 15.75
C CYS A 219 -3.53 18.23 16.44
N PHE A 220 -4.06 18.72 17.56
CA PHE A 220 -5.26 18.14 18.13
C PHE A 220 -6.48 18.84 17.55
N ALA A 221 -7.49 18.06 17.20
CA ALA A 221 -8.77 18.56 16.72
C ALA A 221 -9.92 17.78 17.36
N THR A 222 -11.02 18.47 17.61
CA THR A 222 -12.21 17.83 18.20
C THR A 222 -12.93 16.96 17.18
N ASN A 223 -13.61 15.93 17.68
CA ASN A 223 -14.41 15.03 16.86
C ASN A 223 -15.61 15.76 16.21
N LYS A 224 -16.07 16.88 16.78
CA LYS A 224 -17.03 17.78 16.12
C LYS A 224 -16.51 18.25 14.76
N VAL A 225 -15.27 18.75 14.70
CA VAL A 225 -14.63 19.20 13.46
C VAL A 225 -14.38 18.02 12.51
N LEU A 226 -13.89 16.90 13.04
CA LEU A 226 -13.44 15.78 12.22
C LEU A 226 -14.58 14.90 11.71
N TYR A 227 -15.53 14.53 12.54
CA TYR A 227 -16.52 13.48 12.24
C TYR A 227 -17.96 13.99 12.16
N GLU A 228 -18.25 15.16 12.71
CA GLU A 228 -19.60 15.75 12.70
C GLU A 228 -19.77 16.88 11.67
N ASN A 229 -18.70 17.21 10.94
CA ASN A 229 -18.65 18.34 9.98
C ASN A 229 -19.01 19.69 10.61
N ALA A 230 -18.71 19.89 11.89
CA ALA A 230 -18.85 21.20 12.51
C ALA A 230 -17.83 22.20 11.93
N PRO A 231 -18.20 23.48 11.75
CA PRO A 231 -17.27 24.50 11.26
C PRO A 231 -16.16 24.76 12.28
N ILE A 232 -14.96 25.11 11.80
CA ILE A 232 -13.86 25.54 12.68
C ILE A 232 -14.09 27.00 13.02
N ASN A 233 -14.47 27.29 14.26
CA ASN A 233 -14.66 28.68 14.73
C ASN A 233 -13.67 29.09 15.82
N TYR A 234 -12.94 28.16 16.41
CA TYR A 234 -11.96 28.48 17.45
C TYR A 234 -10.69 27.68 17.24
N ILE A 235 -9.56 28.38 17.14
CA ILE A 235 -8.23 27.76 17.10
C ILE A 235 -7.33 28.47 18.09
N TYR A 236 -6.48 27.71 18.77
CA TYR A 236 -5.45 28.29 19.62
C TYR A 236 -4.18 27.45 19.57
N ARG A 237 -3.06 28.05 19.95
CA ARG A 237 -1.75 27.41 19.94
C ARG A 237 -1.20 27.32 21.35
N GLU A 238 -1.00 26.11 21.84
CA GLU A 238 -0.35 25.85 23.13
C GLU A 238 1.05 25.25 22.93
N GLU A 239 1.75 25.03 24.04
CA GLU A 239 3.04 24.33 24.02
C GLU A 239 2.85 22.93 23.42
N PRO A 240 3.66 22.55 22.43
CA PRO A 240 3.55 21.24 21.82
C PRO A 240 3.95 20.14 22.80
N MET A 241 3.44 18.93 22.57
CA MET A 241 3.96 17.74 23.27
C MET A 241 5.48 17.63 23.15
N GLU A 242 6.12 17.10 24.19
CA GLU A 242 7.57 16.83 24.18
C GLU A 242 7.96 15.97 22.98
N LYS A 243 9.08 16.32 22.33
CA LYS A 243 9.58 15.53 21.20
C LYS A 243 9.92 14.12 21.65
N ASP A 244 9.48 13.16 20.86
CA ASP A 244 9.76 11.74 21.05
C ASP A 244 10.54 11.27 19.82
N GLU A 245 11.75 10.74 20.03
CA GLU A 245 12.61 10.26 18.95
C GLU A 245 12.03 9.04 18.22
N GLU A 246 11.07 8.35 18.84
CA GLU A 246 10.34 7.24 18.20
C GLU A 246 9.19 7.72 17.30
N ARG A 247 8.82 9.01 17.36
CA ARG A 247 7.77 9.60 16.52
C ARG A 247 8.36 10.26 15.27
N ASP A 248 7.72 10.00 14.14
CA ASP A 248 8.04 10.58 12.84
C ASP A 248 7.36 11.94 12.58
N TYR A 249 6.64 12.47 13.57
CA TYR A 249 5.92 13.73 13.52
C TYR A 249 6.15 14.58 14.78
N VAL A 250 5.88 15.87 14.67
CA VAL A 250 5.87 16.82 15.79
C VAL A 250 4.43 17.28 16.05
N ASP A 251 4.07 17.50 17.32
CA ASP A 251 2.87 18.29 17.66
C ASP A 251 3.18 19.76 17.36
N THR A 252 2.37 20.39 16.53
CA THR A 252 2.54 21.80 16.14
C THR A 252 2.13 22.77 17.25
N GLY A 253 1.45 22.28 18.29
CA GLY A 253 0.83 23.08 19.35
C GLY A 253 -0.58 23.56 19.00
N TRP A 254 -1.03 23.38 17.76
CA TRP A 254 -2.37 23.80 17.34
C TRP A 254 -3.46 22.93 17.96
N ARG A 255 -4.53 23.58 18.40
CA ARG A 255 -5.77 23.01 18.92
C ARG A 255 -6.92 23.58 18.10
N ILE A 256 -7.66 22.70 17.43
CA ILE A 256 -8.67 23.06 16.43
C ILE A 256 -10.06 22.62 16.90
N LEU A 257 -10.96 23.59 17.10
CA LEU A 257 -12.26 23.40 17.72
C LEU A 257 -13.40 24.00 16.89
N SER A 258 -14.61 23.50 17.15
CA SER A 258 -15.86 24.09 16.67
C SER A 258 -16.20 25.41 17.41
N GLY A 259 -15.68 25.58 18.63
CA GLY A 259 -15.88 26.75 19.49
C GLY A 259 -17.11 26.65 20.40
N ASP A 260 -17.88 25.56 20.28
CA ASP A 260 -19.10 25.29 21.06
C ASP A 260 -18.99 23.99 21.88
N GLU A 261 -17.79 23.43 22.01
CA GLU A 261 -17.50 22.32 22.91
C GLU A 261 -17.73 22.73 24.37
N SER A 262 -18.42 21.88 25.14
CA SER A 262 -18.59 22.06 26.58
C SER A 262 -17.37 21.55 27.35
N ASP A 263 -17.20 22.01 28.59
CA ASP A 263 -16.15 21.50 29.49
C ASP A 263 -16.23 19.96 29.63
N GLU A 264 -17.43 19.40 29.83
CA GLU A 264 -17.65 17.94 29.89
C GLU A 264 -17.22 17.23 28.60
N TYR A 265 -17.39 17.85 27.43
CA TYR A 265 -16.94 17.29 26.16
C TYR A 265 -15.41 17.28 26.06
N MET A 266 -14.77 18.36 26.50
CA MET A 266 -13.31 18.53 26.46
C MET A 266 -12.58 17.70 27.50
N GLU A 267 -13.24 17.31 28.60
CA GLU A 267 -12.69 16.40 29.62
C GLU A 267 -12.55 14.96 29.14
N ASP A 268 -13.26 14.56 28.08
CA ASP A 268 -13.17 13.21 27.50
C ASP A 268 -12.17 13.19 26.33
N SER A 269 -11.02 12.52 26.55
CA SER A 269 -9.97 12.40 25.54
C SER A 269 -10.39 11.67 24.28
N GLU A 270 -11.45 10.83 24.34
CA GLU A 270 -11.98 10.15 23.14
C GLU A 270 -12.62 11.14 22.16
N ASN A 271 -12.97 12.35 22.61
CA ASN A 271 -13.51 13.41 21.77
C ASN A 271 -12.44 14.23 21.02
N ILE A 272 -11.16 13.94 21.25
CA ILE A 272 -10.04 14.71 20.70
C ILE A 272 -9.13 13.76 19.94
N SER A 273 -8.84 14.09 18.69
CA SER A 273 -7.96 13.30 17.82
C SER A 273 -6.68 14.06 17.48
N LEU A 274 -5.56 13.33 17.43
CA LEU A 274 -4.29 13.82 16.92
C LEU A 274 -4.18 13.52 15.41
N VAL A 275 -4.22 14.54 14.57
CA VAL A 275 -4.29 14.43 13.10
C VAL A 275 -3.28 15.35 12.43
N SER A 276 -2.96 15.13 11.15
CA SER A 276 -2.07 16.05 10.43
C SER A 276 -2.77 17.39 10.18
N ILE A 277 -2.01 18.49 10.18
CA ILE A 277 -2.53 19.82 9.80
C ILE A 277 -3.18 19.75 8.42
N GLY A 278 -2.59 19.02 7.48
CA GLY A 278 -3.15 18.83 6.14
C GLY A 278 -4.55 18.20 6.13
N SER A 279 -4.86 17.34 7.10
CA SER A 279 -6.21 16.76 7.26
C SER A 279 -7.26 17.81 7.66
N ILE A 280 -6.85 18.81 8.44
CA ILE A 280 -7.70 19.94 8.82
C ILE A 280 -7.84 20.92 7.66
N LEU A 281 -6.72 21.30 7.02
CA LEU A 281 -6.74 22.21 5.86
C LEU A 281 -7.54 21.64 4.68
N SER A 282 -7.67 20.31 4.57
CA SER A 282 -8.54 19.67 3.58
C SER A 282 -10.03 19.93 3.81
N ARG A 283 -10.42 20.30 5.03
CA ARG A 283 -11.79 20.69 5.40
C ARG A 283 -11.98 22.19 5.29
N ASP A 284 -11.02 22.95 5.80
CA ASP A 284 -11.05 24.41 5.82
C ASP A 284 -9.62 24.94 5.90
N ASP A 285 -9.17 25.63 4.85
CA ASP A 285 -7.84 26.27 4.78
C ASP A 285 -7.89 27.79 4.95
N SER A 286 -9.01 28.36 5.40
CA SER A 286 -9.16 29.81 5.59
C SER A 286 -8.26 30.42 6.67
N PHE A 287 -7.68 29.58 7.55
CA PHE A 287 -6.74 29.98 8.59
C PHE A 287 -5.29 29.63 8.28
N ILE A 288 -4.97 29.19 7.06
CA ILE A 288 -3.63 28.71 6.70
C ILE A 288 -2.51 29.73 6.97
N ASP A 289 -2.81 31.03 6.81
CA ASP A 289 -1.87 32.13 7.05
C ASP A 289 -1.61 32.36 8.55
N LEU A 290 -2.45 31.81 9.44
CA LEU A 290 -2.30 31.92 10.89
C LEU A 290 -1.39 30.84 11.47
N LEU A 291 -1.05 29.78 10.71
CA LEU A 291 -0.30 28.63 11.23
C LEU A 291 1.11 28.96 11.75
N GLU A 292 1.66 30.10 11.32
CA GLU A 292 2.96 30.62 11.75
C GLU A 292 2.87 31.52 13.00
N SER A 293 1.68 31.72 13.58
CA SER A 293 1.46 32.54 14.78
C SER A 293 2.15 31.96 16.02
N GLU A 294 2.50 32.81 16.98
CA GLU A 294 3.26 32.41 18.17
C GLU A 294 2.47 31.46 19.09
N ILE A 295 3.20 30.69 19.91
CA ILE A 295 2.57 29.92 20.99
C ILE A 295 1.89 30.90 21.96
N GLY A 296 0.66 30.58 22.37
CA GLY A 296 -0.18 31.41 23.22
C GLY A 296 -1.21 32.25 22.46
N THR A 297 -1.18 32.28 21.12
CA THR A 297 -2.22 32.96 20.35
C THR A 297 -3.51 32.15 20.28
N SER A 298 -4.65 32.83 20.29
CA SER A 298 -5.98 32.28 20.05
C SER A 298 -6.75 33.13 19.05
N PHE A 299 -7.57 32.47 18.24
CA PHE A 299 -8.34 33.10 17.18
C PHE A 299 -9.76 32.57 17.18
N GLU A 300 -10.73 33.48 17.06
CA GLU A 300 -12.14 33.15 16.91
C GLU A 300 -12.66 33.64 15.57
N ARG A 301 -13.54 32.86 14.94
CA ARG A 301 -14.18 33.23 13.68
C ARG A 301 -15.37 34.16 13.95
N ASN A 302 -15.31 35.37 13.40
CA ASN A 302 -16.38 36.34 13.50
C ASN A 302 -17.59 36.01 12.57
N GLU A 303 -18.65 36.81 12.66
CA GLU A 303 -19.88 36.63 11.85
C GLU A 303 -19.64 36.73 10.33
N ASN A 304 -18.54 37.35 9.90
CA ASN A 304 -18.15 37.46 8.48
C ASN A 304 -17.32 36.25 8.01
N GLY A 305 -17.06 35.28 8.89
CA GLY A 305 -16.26 34.10 8.59
C GLY A 305 -14.76 34.32 8.65
N ILE A 306 -14.30 35.44 9.21
CA ILE A 306 -12.88 35.81 9.31
C ILE A 306 -12.39 35.51 10.72
N PHE A 307 -11.21 34.89 10.84
CA PHE A 307 -10.54 34.71 12.13
C PHE A 307 -9.94 36.02 12.63
N GLU A 308 -10.28 36.38 13.86
CA GLU A 308 -9.72 37.52 14.59
C GLU A 308 -8.96 36.99 15.81
N GLU A 309 -7.78 37.55 16.05
CA GLU A 309 -7.02 37.26 17.27
C GLU A 309 -7.80 37.77 18.47
N ILE A 310 -8.00 36.91 19.45
CA ILE A 310 -8.64 37.27 20.71
C ILE A 310 -7.59 37.25 21.83
N THR A 311 -7.78 38.11 22.82
CA THR A 311 -6.95 38.13 24.01
C THR A 311 -7.76 37.58 25.16
N GLU A 312 -7.30 36.49 25.76
CA GLU A 312 -7.78 36.05 27.07
C GLU A 312 -7.31 36.98 28.20
#